data_AF-A0A3D2XJX8-F1
#
_entry.id   AF-A0A3D2XJX8-F1
#
_cell.length_a   1.000
_cell.length_b   1.000
_cell.length_c   1.000
_cell.angle_alpha   90.00
_cell.angle_beta   90.00
_cell.angle_gamma   90.00
#
_symmetry.space_group_name_H-M   'P 1'
#
loop_
_entity.id
_entity.type
_entity.pdbx_description
1 polymer ?
#
loop_
_entity_poly.entity_id
_entity_poly.type
_entity_poly.pdbx_seq_one_letter_code
_entity_poly.pdbx_strand_id
1 'polypeptide(L)'
;MNSREQLQLEKDYGSGFGATLSDVELEARARQTNTDWLDVFFNTGLTQTHTLSLSSGGENLNSFTSLGFSDTEGILAKASTLKRFNFRNNINGKSNNGRFRYSTSLSLNYSESLEPNSIGSGAINRNFVNGALLSVPYISPYSYVSGEGANIPVVFANTPLFLLDRLETYTRRDDEIRAIASLKASYDITDEITFNSTFGADFTEDQLTRS
;
A
#
# COMPACT_ATOMS: atom_id res chain seq x y z
N MET A 1 -14.56 17.87 -15.62
CA MET A 1 -14.98 18.46 -16.91
C MET A 1 -15.21 17.32 -17.87
N ASN A 2 -16.32 17.33 -18.61
CA ASN A 2 -16.60 16.29 -19.60
C ASN A 2 -15.94 16.60 -20.96
N SER A 3 -15.95 15.64 -21.89
CA SER A 3 -15.34 15.77 -23.22
C SER A 3 -15.86 16.94 -24.04
N ARG A 4 -17.16 17.21 -23.99
CA ARG A 4 -17.74 18.34 -24.72
C ARG A 4 -17.18 19.66 -24.20
N GLU A 5 -17.21 19.84 -22.88
CA GLU A 5 -16.70 21.04 -22.21
C GLU A 5 -15.22 21.26 -22.46
N GLN A 6 -14.40 20.20 -22.34
CA GLN A 6 -12.97 20.28 -22.56
C GLN A 6 -12.64 20.64 -24.03
N LEU A 7 -13.27 19.97 -24.99
CA LEU A 7 -13.03 20.26 -26.42
C LEU A 7 -13.50 21.67 -26.79
N GLN A 8 -14.64 22.12 -26.24
CA GLN A 8 -15.13 23.48 -26.47
C GLN A 8 -14.17 24.52 -25.87
N LEU A 9 -13.65 24.29 -24.67
CA LEU A 9 -12.66 25.16 -24.04
C LEU A 9 -11.40 25.30 -24.89
N GLU A 10 -10.87 24.19 -25.40
CA GLU A 10 -9.71 24.17 -26.31
C GLU A 10 -10.00 24.95 -27.61
N LYS A 11 -11.21 24.80 -28.15
CA LYS A 11 -11.67 25.53 -29.34
C LYS A 11 -11.75 27.03 -29.11
N ASP A 12 -12.39 27.44 -28.03
CA ASP A 12 -12.58 28.86 -27.68
C ASP A 12 -11.24 29.55 -27.39
N TYR A 13 -10.30 28.82 -26.79
CA TYR A 13 -8.95 29.30 -26.52
C TYR A 13 -8.03 29.27 -27.76
N GLY A 14 -8.41 28.56 -28.82
CA GLY A 14 -7.64 28.46 -30.07
C GLY A 14 -6.38 27.59 -29.95
N SER A 15 -6.32 26.68 -28.98
CA SER A 15 -5.19 25.76 -28.79
C SER A 15 -5.65 24.42 -28.21
N GLY A 16 -5.01 23.33 -28.64
CA GLY A 16 -5.38 21.97 -28.26
C GLY A 16 -6.06 21.21 -29.39
N PHE A 17 -6.54 19.99 -29.10
CA PHE A 17 -7.19 19.15 -30.09
C PHE A 17 -8.55 19.73 -30.51
N GLY A 18 -9.33 20.27 -29.57
CA GLY A 18 -10.63 20.89 -29.85
C GLY A 18 -10.57 22.06 -30.84
N ALA A 19 -9.48 22.84 -30.84
CA ALA A 19 -9.26 23.94 -31.80
C ALA A 19 -9.09 23.47 -33.25
N THR A 20 -8.79 22.19 -33.47
CA THR A 20 -8.61 21.63 -34.81
C THR A 20 -9.92 21.09 -35.42
N LEU A 21 -11.01 21.06 -34.64
CA LEU A 21 -12.26 20.39 -35.02
C LEU A 21 -13.33 21.39 -35.48
N SER A 22 -14.06 21.03 -36.54
CA SER A 22 -15.37 21.64 -36.84
C SER A 22 -16.38 21.34 -35.73
N ASP A 23 -17.48 22.07 -35.68
CA ASP A 23 -18.53 21.84 -34.67
C ASP A 23 -19.08 20.41 -34.75
N VAL A 24 -19.25 19.88 -35.97
CA VAL A 24 -19.76 18.52 -36.18
C VAL A 24 -18.77 17.46 -35.68
N GLU A 25 -17.47 17.64 -35.93
CA GLU A 25 -16.43 16.71 -35.47
C GLU A 25 -16.25 16.75 -33.94
N LEU A 26 -16.33 17.95 -33.35
CA LEU A 26 -16.28 18.13 -31.90
C LEU A 26 -17.43 17.38 -31.23
N GLU A 27 -18.66 17.55 -31.72
CA GLU A 27 -19.84 16.83 -31.24
C GLU A 27 -19.67 15.31 -31.35
N ALA A 28 -19.18 14.84 -32.50
CA ALA A 28 -18.94 13.42 -32.72
C ALA A 28 -17.90 12.88 -31.74
N ARG A 29 -16.80 13.60 -31.52
CA ARG A 29 -15.74 13.20 -30.58
C ARG A 29 -16.21 13.19 -29.15
N ALA A 30 -16.94 14.22 -28.72
CA ALA A 30 -17.47 14.34 -27.37
C ALA A 30 -18.43 13.20 -26.99
N ARG A 31 -19.16 12.64 -27.97
CA ARG A 31 -20.05 11.48 -27.78
C ARG A 31 -19.33 10.14 -27.77
N GLN A 32 -18.15 10.04 -28.38
CA GLN A 32 -17.41 8.77 -28.45
C GLN A 32 -16.76 8.37 -27.13
N THR A 33 -16.27 9.34 -26.36
CA THR A 33 -15.50 9.05 -25.15
C THR A 33 -15.66 10.19 -24.16
N ASN A 34 -15.89 9.83 -22.89
CA ASN A 34 -15.96 10.75 -21.77
C ASN A 34 -15.41 10.04 -20.52
N THR A 35 -14.09 9.85 -20.50
CA THR A 35 -13.38 9.12 -19.45
C THR A 35 -13.30 9.95 -18.18
N ASP A 36 -13.75 9.37 -17.07
CA ASP A 36 -13.41 9.87 -15.74
C ASP A 36 -12.11 9.22 -15.28
N TRP A 37 -11.00 9.94 -15.41
CA TRP A 37 -9.69 9.41 -15.06
C TRP A 37 -9.48 9.22 -13.55
N LEU A 38 -10.30 9.85 -12.70
CA LEU A 38 -10.27 9.56 -11.26
C LEU A 38 -10.80 8.16 -10.99
N ASP A 39 -11.91 7.77 -11.62
CA ASP A 39 -12.50 6.44 -11.49
C ASP A 39 -11.65 5.34 -12.16
N VAL A 40 -10.83 5.72 -13.14
CA VAL A 40 -9.88 4.78 -13.78
C VAL A 40 -8.67 4.48 -12.88
N PHE A 41 -8.07 5.51 -12.27
CA PHE A 41 -6.85 5.33 -11.48
C PHE A 41 -7.12 5.02 -10.00
N PHE A 42 -8.25 5.45 -9.46
CA PHE A 42 -8.54 5.36 -8.04
C PHE A 42 -9.79 4.54 -7.74
N ASN A 43 -9.73 3.76 -6.68
CA ASN A 43 -10.83 2.98 -6.15
C ASN A 43 -11.09 3.30 -4.67
N THR A 44 -12.18 2.77 -4.14
CA THR A 44 -12.41 2.75 -2.69
C THR A 44 -11.59 1.61 -2.09
N GLY A 45 -10.52 1.94 -1.37
CA GLY A 45 -9.71 0.96 -0.66
C GLY A 45 -10.49 0.34 0.51
N LEU A 46 -10.42 -0.98 0.64
CA LEU A 46 -10.99 -1.73 1.76
C LEU A 46 -9.88 -2.13 2.73
N THR A 47 -10.19 -2.09 4.03
CA THR A 47 -9.28 -2.55 5.07
C THR A 47 -9.99 -3.57 5.95
N GLN A 48 -9.35 -4.71 6.14
CA GLN A 48 -9.81 -5.76 7.05
C GLN A 48 -8.71 -6.11 8.05
N THR A 49 -9.10 -6.35 9.29
CA THR A 49 -8.19 -6.74 10.35
C THR A 49 -8.85 -7.80 11.22
N HIS A 50 -8.15 -8.90 11.44
CA HIS A 50 -8.57 -9.99 12.30
C HIS A 50 -7.51 -10.22 13.35
N THR A 51 -7.93 -10.39 14.60
CA THR A 51 -7.03 -10.73 15.71
C THR A 51 -7.68 -11.82 16.53
N LEU A 52 -6.96 -12.91 16.72
CA LEU A 52 -7.30 -13.98 17.63
C LEU A 52 -6.29 -13.99 18.77
N SER A 53 -6.77 -13.84 19.99
CA SER A 53 -5.93 -13.88 21.18
C SER A 53 -6.41 -14.92 22.16
N LEU A 54 -5.47 -15.68 22.71
CA LEU A 54 -5.67 -16.61 23.82
C LEU A 54 -4.84 -16.13 25.01
N SER A 55 -5.48 -16.03 26.17
CA SER A 55 -4.81 -15.78 27.44
C SER A 55 -5.11 -16.95 28.37
N SER A 56 -4.09 -17.43 29.07
CA SER A 56 -4.20 -18.46 30.08
C SER A 56 -3.36 -18.07 31.29
N GLY A 57 -3.85 -18.34 32.50
CA GLY A 57 -3.19 -17.95 33.73
C GLY A 57 -3.52 -18.90 34.88
N GLY A 58 -2.51 -19.16 35.69
CA GLY A 58 -2.59 -19.89 36.95
C GLY A 58 -1.72 -19.23 38.01
N GLU A 59 -1.54 -19.90 39.14
CA GLU A 59 -0.83 -19.31 40.29
C GLU A 59 0.61 -18.87 39.95
N ASN A 60 1.31 -19.66 39.14
CA ASN A 60 2.75 -19.50 38.87
C ASN A 60 3.10 -19.24 37.41
N LEU A 61 2.13 -19.25 36.49
CA LEU A 61 2.36 -19.09 35.06
C LEU A 61 1.20 -18.35 34.41
N ASN A 62 1.52 -17.31 33.65
CA ASN A 62 0.60 -16.59 32.78
C ASN A 62 1.16 -16.58 31.35
N SER A 63 0.32 -16.89 30.38
CA SER A 63 0.68 -16.92 28.97
C SER A 63 -0.34 -16.14 28.15
N PHE A 64 0.15 -15.37 27.18
CA PHE A 64 -0.63 -14.68 26.18
C PHE A 64 -0.10 -15.07 24.81
N THR A 65 -0.99 -15.45 23.90
CA THR A 65 -0.68 -15.68 22.50
C THR A 65 -1.68 -14.92 21.63
N SER A 66 -1.20 -14.21 20.61
CA SER A 66 -2.06 -13.60 19.60
C SER A 66 -1.58 -13.88 18.20
N LEU A 67 -2.52 -14.17 17.32
CA LEU A 67 -2.38 -14.18 15.88
C LEU A 67 -3.15 -13.00 15.31
N GLY A 68 -2.58 -12.29 14.37
CA GLY A 68 -3.28 -11.24 13.65
C GLY A 68 -2.97 -11.27 12.16
N PHE A 69 -3.95 -10.81 11.41
CA PHE A 69 -3.89 -10.62 9.98
C PHE A 69 -4.53 -9.27 9.64
N SER A 70 -3.86 -8.46 8.84
CA SER A 70 -4.42 -7.24 8.27
C SER A 70 -4.18 -7.19 6.78
N ASP A 71 -5.20 -6.81 6.03
CA ASP A 71 -5.13 -6.52 4.60
C ASP A 71 -5.66 -5.12 4.37
N THR A 72 -4.80 -4.23 3.86
CA THR A 72 -5.09 -2.82 3.59
C THR A 72 -4.94 -2.59 2.09
N GLU A 73 -6.04 -2.39 1.41
CA GLU A 73 -6.06 -1.93 0.03
C GLU A 73 -6.01 -0.39 0.00
N GLY A 74 -5.05 0.15 -0.73
CA GLY A 74 -4.92 1.58 -0.98
C GLY A 74 -5.85 2.04 -2.09
N ILE A 75 -6.03 3.36 -2.20
CA ILE A 75 -6.95 3.95 -3.17
C ILE A 75 -6.41 3.95 -4.60
N LEU A 76 -5.11 3.74 -4.83
CA LEU A 76 -4.57 3.62 -6.19
C LEU A 76 -4.83 2.19 -6.66
N ALA A 77 -5.72 2.06 -7.65
CA ALA A 77 -6.21 0.77 -8.10
C ALA A 77 -5.05 -0.15 -8.49
N LYS A 78 -5.10 -1.43 -8.06
CA LYS A 78 -4.17 -2.51 -8.44
C LYS A 78 -2.70 -2.36 -8.04
N ALA A 79 -2.29 -1.22 -7.47
CA ALA A 79 -0.87 -0.93 -7.27
C ALA A 79 -0.50 -0.53 -5.84
N SER A 80 -1.46 -0.47 -4.92
CA SER A 80 -1.23 -0.10 -3.53
C SER A 80 -1.91 -1.09 -2.59
N THR A 81 -1.17 -2.04 -2.00
CA THR A 81 -1.70 -2.96 -0.99
C THR A 81 -0.69 -3.22 0.10
N LEU A 82 -1.16 -3.51 1.31
CA LEU A 82 -0.32 -3.89 2.44
C LEU A 82 -0.97 -5.01 3.23
N LYS A 83 -0.36 -6.18 3.18
CA LYS A 83 -0.75 -7.37 3.95
C LYS A 83 0.24 -7.59 5.07
N ARG A 84 -0.27 -7.88 6.27
CA ARG A 84 0.57 -8.18 7.44
C ARG A 84 0.03 -9.38 8.18
N PHE A 85 0.95 -10.25 8.58
CA PHE A 85 0.71 -11.35 9.50
C PHE A 85 1.55 -11.10 10.75
N ASN A 86 0.94 -11.20 11.92
CA ASN A 86 1.62 -11.02 13.19
C ASN A 86 1.35 -12.18 14.13
N PHE A 87 2.41 -12.68 14.76
CA PHE A 87 2.34 -13.62 15.86
C PHE A 87 3.03 -12.99 17.06
N ARG A 88 2.36 -13.02 18.21
CA ARG A 88 2.94 -12.57 19.47
C ARG A 88 2.71 -13.62 20.54
N ASN A 89 3.74 -13.90 21.32
CA ASN A 89 3.66 -14.70 22.52
C ASN A 89 4.34 -13.96 23.68
N ASN A 90 3.70 -13.95 24.84
CA ASN A 90 4.32 -13.47 26.07
C ASN A 90 4.08 -14.50 27.17
N ILE A 91 5.12 -14.86 27.91
CA ILE A 91 5.02 -15.80 29.03
C ILE A 91 5.60 -15.12 30.26
N ASN A 92 4.88 -15.17 31.37
CA ASN A 92 5.35 -14.70 32.67
C ASN A 92 5.25 -15.85 33.64
N GLY A 93 6.33 -16.19 34.33
CA GLY A 93 6.32 -17.26 35.31
C GLY A 93 7.06 -16.89 36.58
N LYS A 94 6.73 -17.59 37.66
CA LYS A 94 7.45 -17.54 38.93
C LYS A 94 7.62 -18.95 39.51
N SER A 95 8.67 -19.16 40.30
CA SER A 95 8.82 -20.36 41.10
C SER A 95 7.75 -20.43 42.20
N ASN A 96 7.48 -21.61 42.74
CA ASN A 96 6.48 -21.79 43.81
C ASN A 96 6.74 -20.91 45.04
N ASN A 97 8.01 -20.65 45.36
CA ASN A 97 8.41 -19.75 46.45
C ASN A 97 8.52 -18.27 46.04
N GLY A 98 8.18 -17.92 44.80
CA GLY A 98 8.20 -16.56 44.26
C GLY A 98 9.60 -15.97 44.00
N ARG A 99 10.67 -16.59 44.50
CA ARG A 99 12.03 -16.04 44.47
C ARG A 99 12.64 -15.95 43.08
N PHE A 100 12.25 -16.83 42.16
CA PHE A 100 12.64 -16.74 40.76
C PHE A 100 11.44 -16.32 39.93
N ARG A 101 11.61 -15.27 39.11
CA ARG A 101 10.60 -14.75 38.18
C ARG A 101 11.21 -14.62 36.80
N TYR A 102 10.46 -14.95 35.77
CA TYR A 102 10.87 -14.76 34.39
C TYR A 102 9.73 -14.21 33.53
N SER A 103 10.11 -13.50 32.48
CA SER A 103 9.20 -12.98 31.47
C SER A 103 9.83 -13.15 30.09
N THR A 104 9.10 -13.70 29.14
CA THR A 104 9.49 -13.75 27.74
C THR A 104 8.52 -12.96 26.91
N SER A 105 9.03 -12.34 25.84
CA SER A 105 8.21 -11.76 24.78
C SER A 105 8.80 -12.15 23.44
N LEU A 106 7.95 -12.64 22.55
CA LEU A 106 8.28 -12.99 21.17
C LEU A 106 7.26 -12.31 20.26
N SER A 107 7.75 -11.61 19.25
CA SER A 107 6.96 -11.04 18.16
C SER A 107 7.57 -11.47 16.84
N LEU A 108 6.77 -12.09 15.99
CA LEU A 108 7.11 -12.42 14.60
C LEU A 108 6.14 -11.69 13.70
N ASN A 109 6.65 -10.95 12.72
CA ASN A 109 5.85 -10.20 11.77
C ASN A 109 6.35 -10.52 10.37
N TYR A 110 5.40 -10.68 9.45
CA TYR A 110 5.65 -10.72 8.01
C TYR A 110 4.75 -9.69 7.35
N SER A 111 5.29 -8.94 6.40
CA SER A 111 4.49 -8.05 5.56
C SER A 111 4.86 -8.13 4.10
N GLU A 112 3.83 -8.02 3.26
CA GLU A 112 3.93 -7.85 1.80
C GLU A 112 3.32 -6.49 1.46
N SER A 113 4.13 -5.60 0.90
CA SER A 113 3.70 -4.28 0.42
C SER A 113 3.81 -4.25 -1.10
N LEU A 114 2.70 -3.96 -1.78
CA LEU A 114 2.73 -3.55 -3.19
C LEU A 114 2.64 -2.04 -3.21
N GLU A 115 3.66 -1.39 -3.76
CA GLU A 115 3.75 0.06 -3.78
C GLU A 115 3.95 0.57 -5.20
N PRO A 116 3.24 1.64 -5.58
CA PRO A 116 3.59 2.34 -6.80
C PRO A 116 4.90 3.10 -6.58
N ASN A 117 5.69 3.23 -7.64
CA ASN A 117 6.99 3.92 -7.57
C ASN A 117 6.89 5.39 -7.13
N SER A 118 5.74 6.04 -7.34
CA SER A 118 5.42 7.39 -6.87
C SER A 118 3.91 7.61 -6.89
N ILE A 119 3.38 8.27 -5.86
CA ILE A 119 2.02 8.81 -5.82
C ILE A 119 2.15 10.31 -5.57
N GLY A 120 1.63 11.14 -6.48
CA GLY A 120 1.60 12.60 -6.25
C GLY A 120 2.91 13.35 -6.43
N SER A 121 4.04 12.68 -6.73
CA SER A 121 5.35 13.33 -6.96
C SER A 121 6.04 12.86 -8.25
N GLY A 122 7.09 13.57 -8.68
CA GLY A 122 7.87 13.21 -9.88
C GLY A 122 7.28 13.72 -11.20
N ALA A 123 7.80 13.19 -12.32
CA ALA A 123 7.35 13.55 -13.66
C ALA A 123 5.87 13.20 -13.87
N ILE A 124 5.19 13.94 -14.76
CA ILE A 124 3.74 13.79 -14.95
C ILE A 124 3.32 12.37 -15.36
N ASN A 125 4.16 11.66 -16.13
CA ASN A 125 3.98 10.26 -16.51
C ASN A 125 4.30 9.25 -15.38
N ARG A 126 4.47 9.71 -14.14
CA ARG A 126 4.66 8.91 -12.93
C ARG A 126 3.80 9.39 -11.76
N ASN A 127 2.91 10.35 -12.01
CA ASN A 127 2.09 10.98 -10.99
C ASN A 127 0.62 10.72 -11.29
N PHE A 128 0.04 9.69 -10.66
CA PHE A 128 -1.34 9.29 -10.88
C PHE A 128 -2.36 10.34 -10.46
N VAL A 129 -2.05 11.20 -9.47
CA VAL A 129 -2.94 12.28 -9.04
C VAL A 129 -3.04 13.35 -10.11
N ASN A 130 -1.90 13.87 -10.58
CA ASN A 130 -1.88 14.84 -11.68
C ASN A 130 -2.40 14.21 -12.98
N GLY A 131 -2.08 12.93 -13.21
CA GLY A 131 -2.63 12.15 -14.29
C GLY A 131 -4.15 12.17 -14.29
N ALA A 132 -4.79 11.80 -13.18
CA ALA A 132 -6.24 11.80 -13.10
C ALA A 132 -6.86 13.19 -13.26
N LEU A 133 -6.26 14.22 -12.64
CA LEU A 133 -6.84 15.57 -12.60
C LEU A 133 -6.64 16.38 -13.88
N LEU A 134 -5.53 16.17 -14.60
CA LEU A 134 -5.16 16.97 -15.78
C LEU A 134 -5.40 16.24 -17.11
N SER A 135 -5.79 14.96 -17.06
CA SER A 135 -6.05 14.20 -18.28
C SER A 135 -7.33 14.63 -18.97
N VAL A 136 -7.26 14.64 -20.29
CA VAL A 136 -8.40 15.01 -21.11
C VAL A 136 -9.42 13.86 -21.16
N PRO A 137 -10.72 14.14 -20.96
CA PRO A 137 -11.77 13.11 -20.92
C PRO A 137 -12.09 12.50 -22.29
N TYR A 138 -11.63 13.10 -23.40
CA TYR A 138 -11.87 12.60 -24.76
C TYR A 138 -10.86 11.53 -25.22
N ILE A 139 -10.02 11.00 -24.33
CA ILE A 139 -9.15 9.85 -24.58
C ILE A 139 -9.70 8.63 -23.86
N SER A 140 -9.76 7.49 -24.57
CA SER A 140 -10.33 6.26 -24.03
C SER A 140 -9.23 5.42 -23.37
N PRO A 141 -9.46 4.86 -22.16
CA PRO A 141 -8.51 3.92 -21.55
C PRO A 141 -8.34 2.66 -22.41
N TYR A 142 -9.36 2.29 -23.21
CA TYR A 142 -9.29 1.15 -24.14
C TYR A 142 -8.41 1.41 -25.37
N SER A 143 -7.91 2.64 -25.56
CA SER A 143 -6.91 2.92 -26.60
C SER A 143 -5.51 2.43 -26.21
N TYR A 144 -5.31 2.04 -24.95
CA TYR A 144 -4.08 1.41 -24.46
C TYR A 144 -4.17 -0.13 -24.60
N VAL A 145 -3.05 -0.75 -24.95
CA VAL A 145 -2.86 -2.21 -24.99
C VAL A 145 -1.76 -2.57 -23.99
N SER A 146 -2.02 -3.57 -23.14
CA SER A 146 -1.13 -3.90 -22.04
C SER A 146 0.30 -4.21 -22.49
N GLY A 147 1.31 -3.52 -21.97
CA GLY A 147 2.72 -3.74 -22.31
C GLY A 147 3.21 -3.02 -23.58
N GLU A 148 2.33 -2.32 -24.28
CA GLU A 148 2.64 -1.59 -25.50
C GLU A 148 2.91 -0.09 -25.23
N GLY A 149 3.27 0.28 -24.00
CA GLY A 149 3.53 1.67 -23.62
C GLY A 149 4.57 2.40 -24.48
N ALA A 150 5.54 1.66 -25.02
CA ALA A 150 6.54 2.20 -25.94
C ALA A 150 5.96 2.68 -27.29
N ASN A 151 4.79 2.17 -27.68
CA ASN A 151 4.09 2.52 -28.91
C ASN A 151 3.13 3.71 -28.75
N ILE A 152 2.96 4.23 -27.53
CA ILE A 152 2.11 5.40 -27.28
C ILE A 152 2.84 6.66 -27.83
N PRO A 153 2.21 7.45 -28.72
CA PRO A 153 2.79 8.70 -29.19
C PRO A 153 3.07 9.66 -28.02
N VAL A 154 4.29 10.22 -27.99
CA VAL A 154 4.76 11.11 -26.92
C VAL A 154 4.16 12.51 -27.07
N VAL A 155 2.90 12.63 -26.69
CA VAL A 155 2.16 13.90 -26.59
C VAL A 155 1.55 14.03 -25.21
N PHE A 156 1.46 15.26 -24.69
CA PHE A 156 1.00 15.52 -23.33
C PHE A 156 -0.41 14.95 -23.06
N ALA A 157 -1.31 15.04 -24.05
CA ALA A 157 -2.66 14.48 -23.95
C ALA A 157 -2.67 12.97 -23.67
N ASN A 158 -1.64 12.22 -24.10
CA ASN A 158 -1.53 10.77 -23.89
C ASN A 158 -0.91 10.36 -22.55
N THR A 159 -0.56 11.32 -21.68
CA THR A 159 -0.09 11.05 -20.30
C THR A 159 -0.89 9.97 -19.56
N PRO A 160 -2.24 9.94 -19.56
CA PRO A 160 -2.98 8.90 -18.86
C PRO A 160 -2.74 7.49 -19.43
N LEU A 161 -2.45 7.35 -20.73
CA LEU A 161 -2.15 6.04 -21.31
C LEU A 161 -0.77 5.53 -20.86
N PHE A 162 0.22 6.41 -20.71
CA PHE A 162 1.51 6.05 -20.10
C PHE A 162 1.38 5.66 -18.62
N LEU A 163 0.45 6.31 -17.90
CA LEU A 163 0.18 5.98 -16.51
C LEU A 163 -0.56 4.64 -16.39
N LEU A 164 -1.51 4.35 -17.28
CA LEU A 164 -2.13 3.02 -17.39
C LEU A 164 -1.09 1.95 -17.70
N ASP A 165 -0.16 2.23 -18.62
CA ASP A 165 0.93 1.30 -18.91
C ASP A 165 1.77 0.99 -17.69
N ARG A 166 2.18 2.04 -16.99
CA ARG A 166 2.91 1.90 -15.74
C ARG A 166 2.10 1.16 -14.67
N LEU A 167 0.80 1.39 -14.58
CA LEU A 167 -0.06 0.74 -13.58
C LEU A 167 -0.16 -0.78 -13.80
N GLU A 168 -0.23 -1.22 -15.06
CA GLU A 168 -0.37 -2.64 -15.40
C GLU A 168 0.97 -3.37 -15.51
N THR A 169 2.06 -2.66 -15.86
CA THR A 169 3.36 -3.29 -16.15
C THR A 169 4.40 -3.10 -15.05
N TYR A 170 4.22 -2.12 -14.16
CA TYR A 170 5.18 -1.83 -13.11
C TYR A 170 4.58 -2.07 -11.74
N THR A 171 5.15 -3.04 -11.03
CA THR A 171 4.85 -3.27 -9.61
C THR A 171 6.15 -3.33 -8.81
N ARG A 172 6.20 -2.61 -7.69
CA ARG A 172 7.25 -2.76 -6.68
C ARG A 172 6.66 -3.53 -5.51
N ARG A 173 7.24 -4.69 -5.23
CA ARG A 173 6.85 -5.55 -4.13
C ARG A 173 7.97 -5.56 -3.08
N ASP A 174 7.59 -5.31 -1.84
CA ASP A 174 8.50 -5.30 -0.69
C ASP A 174 8.01 -6.35 0.33
N ASP A 175 8.84 -7.34 0.60
CA ASP A 175 8.58 -8.39 1.58
C ASP A 175 9.48 -8.16 2.79
N GLU A 176 8.91 -7.98 3.98
CA GLU A 176 9.64 -7.79 5.24
C GLU A 176 9.32 -8.94 6.21
N ILE A 177 10.37 -9.52 6.81
CA ILE A 177 10.25 -10.42 7.97
C ILE A 177 10.94 -9.76 9.16
N ARG A 178 10.21 -9.63 10.27
CA ARG A 178 10.74 -9.08 11.52
C ARG A 178 10.49 -9.99 12.71
N ALA A 179 11.54 -10.31 13.45
CA ALA A 179 11.49 -11.13 14.66
C ALA A 179 12.12 -10.37 15.85
N ILE A 180 11.34 -10.16 16.91
CA ILE A 180 11.80 -9.54 18.15
C ILE A 180 11.58 -10.52 19.30
N ALA A 181 12.64 -10.81 20.05
CA ALA A 181 12.58 -11.67 21.22
C ALA A 181 13.20 -10.98 22.43
N SER A 182 12.63 -11.20 23.62
CA SER A 182 13.22 -10.78 24.89
C SER A 182 12.98 -11.79 26.00
N LEU A 183 13.95 -11.88 26.90
CA LEU A 183 13.91 -12.66 28.13
C LEU A 183 14.34 -11.75 29.27
N LYS A 184 13.49 -11.64 30.29
CA LYS A 184 13.81 -11.02 31.57
C LYS A 184 13.78 -12.09 32.65
N ALA A 185 14.80 -12.11 33.50
CA ALA A 185 14.89 -13.00 34.64
C ALA A 185 15.22 -12.18 35.91
N SER A 186 14.56 -12.52 37.01
CA SER A 186 14.77 -11.92 38.32
C SER A 186 14.91 -13.03 39.36
N TYR A 187 15.90 -12.91 40.23
CA TYR A 187 16.13 -13.86 41.32
C TYR A 187 16.39 -13.12 42.63
N ASP A 188 15.59 -13.42 43.65
CA ASP A 188 15.74 -12.87 44.99
C ASP A 188 16.82 -13.69 45.73
N ILE A 189 18.02 -13.12 45.86
CA ILE A 189 19.19 -13.71 46.52
C ILE A 189 18.98 -13.72 48.04
N THR A 190 18.43 -12.64 48.59
CA THR A 190 17.88 -12.51 49.95
C THR A 190 16.51 -11.82 49.86
N ASP A 191 15.85 -11.57 51.00
CA ASP A 191 14.56 -10.86 51.03
C ASP A 191 14.70 -9.38 50.63
N GLU A 192 15.92 -8.84 50.67
CA GLU A 192 16.26 -7.45 50.36
C GLU A 192 17.05 -7.28 49.05
N ILE A 193 17.65 -8.35 48.52
CA ILE A 193 18.54 -8.29 47.35
C ILE A 193 17.97 -9.12 46.20
N THR A 194 17.56 -8.44 45.12
CA THR A 194 17.12 -9.05 43.86
C THR A 194 18.13 -8.81 42.74
N PHE A 195 18.62 -9.87 42.12
CA PHE A 195 19.36 -9.81 40.87
C PHE A 195 18.40 -9.80 39.68
N ASN A 196 18.63 -8.91 38.71
CA ASN A 196 17.83 -8.80 37.50
C ASN A 196 18.73 -8.90 36.26
N SER A 197 18.29 -9.65 35.27
CA SER A 197 18.94 -9.76 33.96
C SER A 197 17.92 -9.65 32.84
N THR A 198 18.31 -9.05 31.71
CA THR A 198 17.46 -8.91 30.52
C THR A 198 18.30 -9.12 29.27
N PHE A 199 17.78 -9.94 28.37
CA PHE A 199 18.35 -10.24 27.07
C PHE A 199 17.31 -9.93 26.00
N GLY A 200 17.75 -9.35 24.88
CA GLY A 200 16.89 -9.00 23.76
C GLY A 200 17.59 -9.27 22.43
N ALA A 201 16.82 -9.64 21.42
CA ALA A 201 17.25 -9.82 20.05
C ALA A 201 16.21 -9.22 19.09
N ASP A 202 16.68 -8.55 18.03
CA ASP A 202 15.87 -8.03 16.93
C ASP A 202 16.54 -8.48 15.62
N PHE A 203 15.73 -9.02 14.72
CA PHE A 203 16.11 -9.42 13.37
C PHE A 203 15.09 -8.85 12.40
N THR A 204 15.56 -8.23 11.32
CA THR A 204 14.74 -7.74 10.22
C THR A 204 15.42 -8.08 8.90
N GLU A 205 14.66 -8.59 7.94
CA GLU A 205 15.10 -8.87 6.58
C GLU A 205 14.06 -8.32 5.60
N ASP A 206 14.54 -7.54 4.63
CA ASP A 206 13.74 -6.90 3.61
C ASP A 206 14.16 -7.40 2.22
N GLN A 207 13.19 -7.81 1.41
CA GLN A 207 13.39 -8.23 0.03
C GLN A 207 12.56 -7.37 -0.93
N LEU A 208 13.26 -6.49 -1.64
CA LEU A 208 12.65 -5.66 -2.68
C LEU A 208 12.70 -6.35 -4.04
N THR A 209 11.53 -6.55 -4.65
CA THR A 209 11.39 -7.04 -6.04
C THR A 209 10.69 -5.99 -6.92
N ARG A 210 11.10 -5.94 -8.19
CA ARG A 210 10.56 -5.04 -9.21
C ARG A 210 10.28 -5.86 -10.46
N SER A 211 9.06 -5.77 -10.96
CA SER A 211 8.61 -6.35 -12.22
C SER A 211 7.98 -5.26 -13.08
#